data_AF-A0A5C6XP42-F1
#
_entry.id   AF-A0A5C6XP42-F1
#
_cell.length_a   1.000
_cell.length_b   1.000
_cell.length_c   1.000
_cell.angle_alpha   90.00
_cell.angle_beta   90.00
_cell.angle_gamma   90.00
#
_symmetry.space_group_name_H-M   'P 1'
#
loop_
_entity.id
_entity.type
_entity.pdbx_description
1 polymer ?
#
loop_
_entity_poly.entity_id
_entity_poly.type
_entity_poly.pdbx_seq_one_letter_code
_entity_poly.pdbx_strand_id
1 'polypeptide(L)'
;MAAGSQAGVDLDLRDDRRDGLLPSGGAGGLSPGGKAGGWGGAVIVFDVVLTLTLWVLAVGAVSQADLFKSVVLFVTLGVVVAVAWVRLGAADLAMVEVAVGAGVTGALFLNTLGYLEQGRGEGGADEDETGV
;
A
#
# COMPACT_ATOMS: atom_id res chain seq x y z
N MET A 1 6.67 -5.96 72.69
CA MET A 1 7.84 -6.81 72.39
C MET A 1 7.82 -7.06 70.89
N ALA A 2 8.49 -6.21 70.11
CA ALA A 2 9.88 -6.37 69.62
C ALA A 2 9.92 -7.41 68.49
N ALA A 3 10.47 -7.20 67.30
CA ALA A 3 11.30 -6.16 66.69
C ALA A 3 11.03 -6.25 65.16
N GLY A 4 11.07 -5.19 64.35
CA GLY A 4 12.33 -4.53 63.98
C GLY A 4 13.26 -5.53 63.28
N SER A 5 13.11 -5.76 61.97
CA SER A 5 14.04 -6.61 61.22
C SER A 5 14.09 -6.26 59.73
N GLN A 6 15.30 -5.86 59.30
CA GLN A 6 15.80 -5.61 57.94
C GLN A 6 15.25 -4.34 57.25
N ALA A 7 15.89 -3.17 57.31
CA ALA A 7 17.32 -2.81 57.25
C ALA A 7 18.03 -3.33 56.00
N GLY A 8 18.32 -2.40 55.08
CA GLY A 8 19.50 -2.44 54.23
C GLY A 8 19.41 -3.29 52.97
N VAL A 9 18.62 -2.86 51.98
CA VAL A 9 18.96 -3.15 50.58
C VAL A 9 19.51 -1.86 49.98
N ASP A 10 20.78 -1.64 50.31
CA ASP A 10 21.87 -1.24 49.43
C ASP A 10 21.44 -0.65 48.06
N LEU A 11 21.21 0.66 48.03
CA LEU A 11 20.96 1.44 46.82
C LEU A 11 22.01 2.54 46.62
N ASP A 12 23.23 2.32 47.13
CA ASP A 12 24.32 3.28 47.05
C ASP A 12 25.63 2.61 46.61
N LEU A 13 25.69 2.13 45.36
CA LEU A 13 26.98 1.91 44.71
C LEU A 13 26.84 1.80 43.19
N ARG A 14 27.58 2.67 42.50
CA ARG A 14 27.93 2.69 41.06
C ARG A 14 27.22 3.74 40.21
N ASP A 15 27.25 4.98 40.70
CA ASP A 15 27.40 6.17 39.85
C ASP A 15 28.89 6.55 39.79
N ASP A 16 29.70 5.86 38.97
CA ASP A 16 31.14 6.22 38.82
C ASP A 16 31.83 5.58 37.59
N ARG A 17 31.25 5.68 36.38
CA ARG A 17 31.96 5.15 35.20
C ARG A 17 31.59 5.63 33.79
N ARG A 18 31.09 6.85 33.49
CA ARG A 18 30.89 7.22 32.05
C ARG A 18 31.14 8.67 31.65
N ASP A 19 32.01 9.34 32.35
CA ASP A 19 32.56 10.65 32.01
C ASP A 19 34.01 10.51 31.51
N GLY A 20 34.17 9.62 30.53
CA GLY A 20 35.27 9.66 29.58
C GLY A 20 35.08 10.85 28.65
N LEU A 21 35.43 12.03 29.15
CA LEU A 21 35.52 13.29 28.40
C LEU A 21 36.66 13.18 27.38
N LEU A 22 36.34 12.76 26.15
CA LEU A 22 37.23 12.82 24.98
C LEU A 22 36.66 13.83 23.98
N PRO A 23 37.02 15.12 24.05
CA PRO A 23 36.77 16.04 22.95
C PRO A 23 38.00 16.16 22.05
N SER A 24 37.69 16.15 20.75
CA SER A 24 38.48 16.62 19.61
C SER A 24 39.54 15.68 19.02
N GLY A 25 39.41 15.46 17.71
CA GLY A 25 40.52 15.03 16.87
C GLY A 25 40.11 14.20 15.67
N GLY A 26 39.96 14.85 14.52
CA GLY A 26 40.05 14.21 13.20
C GLY A 26 38.70 13.82 12.62
N ALA A 27 38.12 14.62 11.72
CA ALA A 27 38.53 14.74 10.32
C ALA A 27 38.43 13.42 9.55
N GLY A 28 37.68 13.48 8.44
CA GLY A 28 37.80 12.54 7.34
C GLY A 28 36.71 11.50 7.32
N GLY A 29 35.71 11.70 6.45
CA GLY A 29 34.76 10.61 6.20
C GLY A 29 33.44 10.95 5.53
N LEU A 30 33.27 12.12 4.91
CA LEU A 30 32.37 12.24 3.76
C LEU A 30 32.95 11.35 2.65
N SER A 31 32.66 10.06 2.73
CA SER A 31 32.79 9.14 1.61
C SER A 31 31.39 8.72 1.18
N PRO A 32 30.71 9.52 0.32
CA PRO A 32 29.67 8.99 -0.54
C PRO A 32 30.35 8.12 -1.61
N GLY A 33 30.92 7.00 -1.16
CA GLY A 33 31.80 6.13 -1.95
C GLY A 33 31.38 4.67 -1.95
N GLY A 34 30.23 4.33 -1.37
CA GLY A 34 29.61 3.03 -1.61
C GLY A 34 28.95 3.08 -2.97
N LYS A 35 29.55 2.45 -3.99
CA LYS A 35 28.80 2.02 -5.19
C LYS A 35 27.59 1.26 -4.68
N ALA A 36 26.42 1.90 -4.64
CA ALA A 36 25.18 1.29 -4.24
C ALA A 36 24.94 0.17 -5.26
N GLY A 37 25.43 -1.02 -4.92
CA GLY A 37 25.44 -2.18 -5.79
C GLY A 37 24.03 -2.45 -6.28
N GLY A 38 23.91 -2.97 -7.50
CA GLY A 38 22.67 -3.08 -8.26
C GLY A 38 21.44 -3.68 -7.55
N TRP A 39 21.61 -4.24 -6.35
CA TRP A 39 20.57 -4.65 -5.42
C TRP A 39 19.70 -3.49 -4.91
N GLY A 40 20.30 -2.34 -4.54
CA GLY A 40 19.54 -1.18 -4.06
C GLY A 40 18.87 -0.41 -5.21
N GLY A 41 19.56 -0.30 -6.35
CA GLY A 41 19.02 0.31 -7.55
C GLY A 41 17.80 -0.45 -8.11
N ALA A 42 17.84 -1.79 -8.12
CA ALA A 42 16.72 -2.60 -8.58
C ALA A 42 15.45 -2.39 -7.73
N VAL A 43 15.59 -2.25 -6.41
CA VAL A 43 14.48 -1.98 -5.50
C VAL A 43 13.86 -0.60 -5.77
N ILE A 44 14.69 0.43 -5.96
CA ILE A 44 14.20 1.78 -6.30
C ILE A 44 13.51 1.78 -7.67
N VAL A 45 14.08 1.10 -8.66
CA VAL A 45 13.47 0.98 -10.00
C VAL A 45 12.10 0.31 -9.90
N PHE A 46 11.98 -0.76 -9.12
CA PHE A 46 10.69 -1.42 -8.89
C PHE A 46 9.67 -0.47 -8.25
N ASP A 47 10.05 0.27 -7.20
CA ASP A 47 9.16 1.21 -6.52
C ASP A 47 8.70 2.35 -7.45
N VAL A 48 9.58 2.84 -8.32
CA VAL A 48 9.26 3.85 -9.35
C VAL A 48 8.29 3.29 -10.38
N VAL A 49 8.55 2.09 -10.93
CA VAL A 49 7.68 1.44 -11.91
C VAL A 49 6.30 1.16 -11.32
N LEU A 50 6.25 0.69 -10.08
CA LEU A 50 5.00 0.43 -9.35
C LEU A 50 4.18 1.72 -9.20
N THR A 51 4.81 2.81 -8.77
CA THR A 51 4.16 4.11 -8.60
C THR A 51 3.64 4.67 -9.93
N LEU A 52 4.43 4.57 -11.00
CA LEU A 52 3.99 4.98 -12.33
C LEU A 52 2.83 4.13 -12.84
N THR A 53 2.86 2.82 -12.60
CA THR A 53 1.79 1.90 -12.99
C THR A 53 0.48 2.24 -12.27
N LEU A 54 0.55 2.54 -10.97
CA LEU A 54 -0.60 3.02 -10.18
C LEU A 54 -1.18 4.32 -10.76
N TRP A 55 -0.33 5.30 -11.07
CA TRP A 55 -0.76 6.56 -11.65
C TRP A 55 -1.49 6.35 -12.98
N VAL A 56 -0.87 5.59 -13.89
CA VAL A 56 -1.43 5.32 -15.22
C VAL A 56 -2.76 4.56 -15.12
N LEU A 57 -2.85 3.56 -14.25
CA LEU A 57 -4.09 2.82 -14.01
C LEU A 57 -5.19 3.71 -13.43
N ALA A 58 -4.87 4.58 -12.47
CA ALA A 58 -5.84 5.49 -11.85
C ALA A 58 -6.42 6.47 -12.88
N VAL A 59 -5.57 7.11 -13.68
CA VAL A 59 -6.01 8.01 -14.76
C VAL A 59 -6.80 7.21 -15.81
N GLY A 60 -6.30 6.03 -16.18
CA GLY A 60 -6.95 5.15 -17.15
C GLY A 60 -8.37 4.77 -16.71
N ALA A 61 -8.54 4.34 -15.47
CA ALA A 61 -9.81 3.88 -14.91
C ALA A 61 -10.90 4.96 -14.91
N VAL A 62 -10.53 6.24 -14.80
CA VAL A 62 -11.48 7.37 -14.80
C VAL A 62 -11.69 7.94 -16.22
N SER A 63 -10.75 7.74 -17.14
CA SER A 63 -10.76 8.40 -18.45
C SER A 63 -11.33 7.54 -19.60
N GLN A 64 -11.75 6.29 -19.36
CA GLN A 64 -12.35 5.48 -20.43
C GLN A 64 -13.83 5.81 -20.63
N ALA A 65 -14.24 5.94 -21.90
CA ALA A 65 -15.66 6.02 -22.27
C ALA A 65 -16.37 4.66 -22.21
N ASP A 66 -15.60 3.57 -22.27
CA ASP A 66 -16.09 2.20 -22.18
C ASP A 66 -16.13 1.78 -20.70
N LEU A 67 -17.34 1.52 -20.18
CA LEU A 67 -17.54 1.15 -18.78
C LEU A 67 -16.86 -0.17 -18.44
N PHE A 68 -16.93 -1.18 -19.32
CA PHE A 68 -16.26 -2.48 -19.09
C PHE A 68 -14.76 -2.27 -18.89
N LYS A 69 -14.14 -1.50 -19.77
CA LYS A 69 -12.72 -1.18 -19.67
C LYS A 69 -12.37 -0.39 -18.42
N SER A 70 -13.20 0.58 -18.02
CA SER A 70 -13.03 1.30 -16.74
C SER A 70 -13.07 0.35 -15.53
N VAL A 71 -14.01 -0.59 -15.51
CA VAL A 71 -14.13 -1.59 -14.42
C VAL A 71 -12.92 -2.51 -14.36
N VAL A 72 -12.45 -3.01 -15.51
CA VAL A 72 -11.25 -3.86 -15.57
C VAL A 72 -9.99 -3.10 -15.11
N LEU A 73 -9.83 -1.84 -15.51
CA LEU A 73 -8.72 -0.99 -15.07
C LEU A 73 -8.80 -0.72 -13.55
N PHE A 74 -10.00 -0.52 -13.01
CA PHE A 74 -10.21 -0.37 -11.57
C PHE A 74 -9.85 -1.64 -10.78
N VAL A 75 -10.28 -2.83 -11.24
CA VAL A 75 -9.91 -4.10 -10.60
C VAL A 75 -8.39 -4.30 -10.63
N THR A 76 -7.76 -4.01 -11.77
CA THR A 76 -6.30 -4.09 -11.94
C THR A 76 -5.59 -3.11 -11.01
N LEU A 77 -6.10 -1.88 -10.87
CA LEU A 77 -5.59 -0.88 -9.92
C LEU A 77 -5.59 -1.44 -8.50
N GLY A 78 -6.70 -2.01 -8.02
CA GLY A 78 -6.80 -2.59 -6.67
C GLY A 78 -5.78 -3.72 -6.44
N VAL A 79 -5.55 -4.59 -7.42
CA VAL A 79 -4.51 -5.64 -7.33
C VAL A 79 -3.11 -5.03 -7.22
N VAL A 80 -2.81 -3.98 -8.01
CA VAL A 80 -1.51 -3.31 -7.95
C VAL A 80 -1.32 -2.55 -6.64
N VAL A 81 -2.38 -1.95 -6.08
CA VAL A 81 -2.36 -1.35 -4.73
C VAL A 81 -2.04 -2.41 -3.67
N ALA A 82 -2.62 -3.61 -3.76
CA ALA A 82 -2.28 -4.70 -2.84
C ALA A 82 -0.80 -5.10 -2.94
N VAL A 83 -0.22 -5.15 -4.14
CA VAL A 83 1.22 -5.38 -4.33
C VAL A 83 2.05 -4.29 -3.65
N ALA A 84 1.61 -3.03 -3.69
CA ALA A 84 2.26 -1.93 -2.98
C ALA A 84 2.22 -2.10 -1.44
N TRP A 85 1.10 -2.58 -0.89
CA TRP A 85 1.01 -2.89 0.54
C TRP A 85 1.95 -4.01 0.97
N VAL A 86 2.06 -5.09 0.18
CA VAL A 86 3.05 -6.16 0.43
C VAL A 86 4.46 -5.57 0.42
N ARG A 87 4.77 -4.68 -0.52
CA ARG A 87 6.08 -4.03 -0.64
C ARG A 87 6.42 -3.15 0.56
N LEU A 88 5.43 -2.54 1.21
CA LEU A 88 5.57 -1.77 2.44
C LEU A 88 5.63 -2.63 3.72
N GLY A 89 5.50 -3.96 3.60
CA GLY A 89 5.49 -4.89 4.73
C GLY A 89 4.11 -5.07 5.39
N ALA A 90 3.04 -4.60 4.76
CA ALA A 90 1.68 -4.66 5.27
C ALA A 90 0.86 -5.78 4.58
N ALA A 91 1.22 -7.04 4.83
CA ALA A 91 0.58 -8.20 4.18
C ALA A 91 -0.91 -8.37 4.55
N ASP A 92 -1.29 -8.09 5.81
CA ASP A 92 -2.69 -8.17 6.25
C ASP A 92 -3.56 -7.15 5.50
N LEU A 93 -3.04 -5.93 5.31
CA LEU A 93 -3.72 -4.88 4.56
C LEU A 93 -3.81 -5.24 3.07
N ALA A 94 -2.77 -5.87 2.50
CA ALA A 94 -2.81 -6.35 1.12
C ALA A 94 -3.92 -7.39 0.90
N MET A 95 -4.12 -8.31 1.83
CA MET A 95 -5.20 -9.30 1.76
C MET A 95 -6.58 -8.62 1.78
N VAL A 96 -6.76 -7.65 2.67
CA VAL A 96 -7.99 -6.84 2.75
C VAL A 96 -8.22 -6.08 1.45
N GLU A 97 -7.18 -5.44 0.91
CA GLU A 97 -7.28 -4.67 -0.32
C GLU A 97 -7.68 -5.53 -1.52
N VAL A 98 -7.09 -6.72 -1.68
CA VAL A 98 -7.51 -7.65 -2.75
C VAL A 98 -8.97 -8.05 -2.59
N ALA A 99 -9.40 -8.36 -1.36
CA ALA A 99 -10.79 -8.74 -1.09
C ALA A 99 -11.77 -7.59 -1.36
N VAL A 100 -11.41 -6.35 -1.06
CA VAL A 100 -12.26 -5.18 -1.28
C VAL A 100 -12.19 -4.70 -2.72
N GLY A 101 -11.01 -4.34 -3.23
CA GLY A 101 -10.82 -3.75 -4.55
C GLY A 101 -11.14 -4.71 -5.70
N ALA A 102 -10.46 -5.85 -5.75
CA ALA A 102 -10.66 -6.85 -6.81
C ALA A 102 -11.85 -7.79 -6.54
N GLY A 103 -12.10 -8.12 -5.28
CA GLY A 103 -13.17 -9.02 -4.86
C GLY A 103 -14.55 -8.36 -4.90
N VAL A 104 -14.92 -7.67 -3.82
CA VAL A 104 -16.29 -7.17 -3.61
C VAL A 104 -16.62 -6.01 -4.53
N THR A 105 -15.79 -4.96 -4.55
CA THR A 105 -16.06 -3.77 -5.38
C THR A 105 -15.94 -4.10 -6.87
N GLY A 106 -14.95 -4.92 -7.26
CA GLY A 106 -14.82 -5.44 -8.62
C GLY A 106 -16.06 -6.22 -9.08
N ALA A 107 -16.53 -7.18 -8.28
CA ALA A 107 -17.74 -7.94 -8.60
C ALA A 107 -19.00 -7.06 -8.66
N LEU A 108 -19.13 -6.09 -7.76
CA LEU A 108 -20.26 -5.15 -7.75
C LEU A 108 -20.32 -4.28 -9.02
N PHE A 109 -19.16 -3.81 -9.49
CA PHE A 109 -19.09 -3.02 -10.71
C PHE A 109 -19.39 -3.86 -11.95
N LEU A 110 -18.89 -5.09 -12.03
CA LEU A 110 -19.24 -6.02 -13.11
C LEU A 110 -20.74 -6.36 -13.11
N ASN A 111 -21.33 -6.57 -11.93
CA ASN A 111 -22.76 -6.77 -11.79
C ASN A 111 -23.55 -5.55 -12.29
N THR A 112 -23.21 -4.35 -11.80
CA THR A 112 -23.85 -3.10 -12.23
C THR A 112 -23.75 -2.89 -13.74
N LEU A 113 -22.58 -3.18 -14.32
CA LEU A 113 -22.38 -3.10 -15.76
C LEU A 113 -23.32 -4.03 -16.54
N GLY A 114 -23.45 -5.29 -16.11
CA GLY A 114 -24.38 -6.23 -16.72
C GLY A 114 -25.84 -5.76 -16.68
N TYR A 115 -26.25 -5.14 -15.56
CA TYR A 115 -27.58 -4.52 -15.45
C TYR A 115 -27.78 -3.35 -16.44
N LEU A 116 -26.76 -2.49 -16.62
CA LEU A 116 -26.83 -1.36 -17.55
C LEU A 116 -26.90 -1.81 -19.02
N GLU A 117 -26.23 -2.93 -19.36
CA GLU A 117 -26.28 -3.49 -20.71
C GLU A 117 -27.64 -4.15 -21.02
N GLN A 118 -28.26 -4.81 -20.05
CA GLN A 118 -29.57 -5.46 -20.20
C GLN A 118 -30.70 -4.45 -20.39
N GLY A 119 -30.75 -3.39 -19.57
CA GLY A 119 -31.76 -2.34 -19.69
C GLY A 119 -31.72 -1.57 -21.02
N ARG A 120 -30.58 -1.60 -21.74
CA ARG A 120 -30.46 -1.01 -23.08
C ARG A 120 -31.09 -1.88 -24.19
N GLY A 121 -31.30 -3.17 -23.93
CA GLY A 121 -31.86 -4.12 -24.90
C GLY A 121 -33.39 -4.17 -24.93
N GLU A 122 -34.06 -3.85 -23.81
CA GLU A 122 -35.52 -3.98 -23.69
C GLU A 122 -36.30 -2.74 -24.16
N GLY A 123 -35.67 -1.55 -24.20
CA GLY A 123 -36.32 -0.30 -24.62
C GLY A 123 -36.54 -0.12 -26.13
N GLY A 124 -36.24 -1.13 -26.96
CA GLY A 124 -36.37 -1.07 -28.42
C GLY A 124 -37.43 -1.99 -29.02
N ALA A 125 -38.18 -2.75 -28.21
CA ALA A 125 -39.15 -3.73 -28.69
C ALA A 125 -40.60 -3.21 -28.77
N ASP A 126 -40.89 -2.03 -28.20
CA ASP A 126 -42.26 -1.53 -28.06
C ASP A 126 -42.71 -0.56 -29.17
N GLU A 127 -41.84 -0.21 -30.13
CA GLU A 127 -42.16 0.75 -31.20
C GLU A 127 -42.76 0.11 -32.47
N ASP A 128 -42.80 -1.23 -32.60
CA ASP A 128 -43.28 -1.92 -33.81
C ASP A 128 -44.73 -2.48 -33.74
N GLU A 129 -45.40 -2.46 -32.58
CA GLU A 129 -46.73 -3.10 -32.41
C GLU A 129 -47.97 -2.18 -32.51
N THR A 130 -47.82 -0.86 -32.76
CA THR A 130 -48.97 0.07 -32.84
C THR A 130 -49.24 0.67 -34.23
N GLY A 131 -48.71 0.04 -35.29
CA GLY A 131 -48.86 0.52 -36.66
C GLY A 131 -49.74 -0.35 -37.56
N VAL A 132 -51.04 -0.58 -37.24
CA VAL A 132 -52.19 -0.68 -38.18
C VAL A 132 -53.51 -0.42 -37.44
#